data_AF-A0A3S3A2S7-F1
#
_entry.id   AF-A0A3S3A2S7-F1
#
_cell.length_a   1.000
_cell.length_b   1.000
_cell.length_c   1.000
_cell.angle_alpha   90.00
_cell.angle_beta   90.00
_cell.angle_gamma   90.00
#
_symmetry.space_group_name_H-M   'P 1'
#
loop_
_entity.id
_entity.type
_entity.pdbx_description
1 polymer ?
#
loop_
_entity_poly.entity_id
_entity_poly.type
_entity_poly.pdbx_seq_one_letter_code
_entity_poly.pdbx_strand_id
1 'polypeptide(L)'
;MTTDMDSFGPVVNIMPFCGSVPVGDGEAELRGLSIGPTGELSVTFNFDYSLNRGAQVQVDGDVSLFGPADIELLARTILAVLSGVVADPGVRVGEVEILDDRERRRVLEVWNDTAVAVAEATIVE
;
A
#
# COMPACT_ATOMS: atom_id res chain seq x y z
N MET A 1 1.97 31.98 -4.22
CA MET A 1 2.89 31.53 -3.17
C MET A 1 3.13 30.06 -3.46
N THR A 2 4.09 29.80 -4.35
CA THR A 2 4.46 28.45 -4.78
C THR A 2 5.31 27.88 -3.68
N THR A 3 4.77 26.95 -2.89
CA THR A 3 5.58 26.19 -1.95
C THR A 3 6.54 25.37 -2.80
N ASP A 4 7.82 25.71 -2.73
CA ASP A 4 8.90 24.84 -3.19
C ASP A 4 8.79 23.56 -2.36
N MET A 5 8.16 22.53 -2.92
CA MET A 5 8.02 21.23 -2.27
C MET A 5 9.26 20.40 -2.60
N ASP A 6 10.42 20.87 -2.13
CA ASP A 6 11.63 20.06 -1.94
C ASP A 6 11.40 19.04 -0.81
N SER A 7 10.31 18.26 -0.89
CA SER A 7 10.12 17.11 -0.03
C SER A 7 10.97 15.97 -0.59
N PHE A 8 12.04 15.62 0.11
CA PHE A 8 12.86 14.48 -0.26
C PHE A 8 12.14 13.17 0.13
N GLY A 9 11.73 12.40 -0.88
CA GLY A 9 11.18 11.06 -0.69
C GLY A 9 9.70 11.00 -0.26
N PRO A 10 9.25 9.84 0.25
CA PRO A 10 7.86 9.61 0.57
C PRO A 10 7.40 10.39 1.81
N VAL A 11 6.20 10.96 1.74
CA VAL A 11 5.55 11.63 2.87
C VAL A 11 4.46 10.73 3.42
N VAL A 12 4.50 10.48 4.74
CA VAL A 12 3.42 9.79 5.44
C VAL A 12 2.65 10.80 6.27
N ASN A 13 1.34 10.89 6.05
CA ASN A 13 0.46 11.77 6.79
C ASN A 13 -0.62 10.96 7.52
N ILE A 14 -0.85 11.29 8.79
CA ILE A 14 -1.80 10.58 9.65
C ILE A 14 -2.71 11.65 10.23
N MET A 15 -3.93 11.77 9.70
CA MET A 15 -4.85 12.84 10.08
C MET A 15 -6.21 12.32 10.51
N PRO A 16 -6.75 12.82 11.64
CA PRO A 16 -8.17 12.66 11.93
C PRO A 16 -8.97 13.45 10.89
N PHE A 17 -9.98 12.81 10.31
CA PHE A 17 -10.82 13.40 9.28
C PHE A 17 -12.30 13.21 9.62
N CYS A 18 -13.13 14.19 9.30
CA CYS A 18 -14.58 14.09 9.50
C CYS A 18 -15.16 13.23 8.37
N GLY A 19 -15.49 11.98 8.68
CA GLY A 19 -15.95 11.01 7.68
C GLY A 19 -17.39 11.23 7.27
N SER A 20 -18.23 11.73 8.18
CA SER A 20 -19.63 12.08 7.90
C SER A 20 -19.98 13.48 8.37
N VAL A 21 -20.77 14.18 7.56
CA VAL A 21 -21.31 15.51 7.87
C VAL A 21 -22.83 15.39 7.88
N PRO A 22 -23.52 15.77 8.96
CA PRO A 22 -24.97 15.76 9.00
C PRO A 22 -25.52 16.78 8.00
N VAL A 23 -26.46 16.36 7.16
CA VAL A 23 -27.13 17.21 6.15
C VAL A 23 -28.64 16.98 6.23
N GLY A 24 -29.34 17.87 6.94
CA GLY A 24 -30.76 17.70 7.24
C GLY A 24 -30.97 16.45 8.10
N ASP A 25 -31.85 15.56 7.65
CA ASP A 25 -32.13 14.26 8.31
C ASP A 25 -31.20 13.12 7.82
N GLY A 26 -30.22 13.42 6.96
CA GLY A 26 -29.27 12.46 6.40
C GLY A 26 -27.82 12.74 6.75
N GLU A 27 -26.92 11.87 6.27
CA GLU A 27 -25.47 11.97 6.45
C GLU A 27 -24.79 12.06 5.08
N ALA A 28 -23.83 12.96 4.92
CA ALA A 28 -22.96 13.06 3.74
C ALA A 28 -21.58 12.48 4.05
N GLU A 29 -21.02 11.67 3.15
CA GLU A 29 -19.65 11.16 3.28
C GLU A 29 -18.67 12.04 2.51
N LEU A 30 -17.62 12.51 3.19
CA LEU A 30 -16.56 13.27 2.54
C LEU A 30 -15.51 12.31 1.99
N ARG A 31 -15.35 12.30 0.66
CA ARG A 31 -14.33 11.50 -0.04
C ARG A 31 -13.29 12.43 -0.66
N GLY A 32 -12.15 12.56 0.01
CA GLY A 32 -10.98 13.24 -0.55
C GLY A 32 -10.50 12.50 -1.79
N LEU A 33 -10.35 13.21 -2.91
CA LEU A 33 -9.82 12.64 -4.16
C LEU A 33 -8.33 12.95 -4.33
N SER A 34 -7.86 14.06 -3.76
CA SER A 34 -6.47 14.48 -3.77
C SER A 34 -6.23 15.46 -2.62
N ILE A 35 -5.06 15.38 -2.01
CA ILE A 35 -4.62 16.30 -0.93
C ILE A 35 -3.82 17.49 -1.49
N GLY A 36 -3.48 17.45 -2.78
CA GLY A 36 -2.66 18.44 -3.45
C GLY A 36 -1.65 17.78 -4.40
N PRO A 37 -0.79 18.58 -5.05
CA PRO A 37 0.33 18.03 -5.80
C PRO A 37 1.18 17.18 -4.86
N THR A 38 1.49 15.96 -5.29
CA THR A 38 2.45 15.10 -4.60
C THR A 38 3.84 15.42 -5.13
N GLY A 39 4.85 15.36 -4.26
CA GLY A 39 6.26 15.32 -4.68
C GLY A 39 6.52 13.98 -5.36
N GLU A 40 7.23 13.07 -4.68
CA GLU A 40 7.47 11.72 -5.21
C GLU A 40 6.32 10.75 -4.88
N LEU A 41 6.04 10.54 -3.59
CA LEU A 41 5.05 9.58 -3.09
C LEU A 41 4.42 10.11 -1.80
N SER A 42 3.12 9.95 -1.64
CA SER A 42 2.36 10.31 -0.45
C SER A 42 1.49 9.15 0.01
N VAL A 43 1.53 8.85 1.30
CA VAL A 43 0.63 7.87 1.94
C VAL A 43 -0.12 8.59 3.05
N THR A 44 -1.44 8.71 2.90
CA THR A 44 -2.30 9.36 3.89
C THR A 44 -3.24 8.37 4.56
N PHE A 45 -3.25 8.40 5.88
CA PHE A 45 -4.20 7.68 6.72
C PHE A 45 -5.27 8.66 7.21
N ASN A 46 -6.50 8.47 6.75
CA ASN A 46 -7.68 9.21 7.19
C ASN A 46 -8.54 8.31 8.08
N PHE A 47 -8.83 8.74 9.30
CA PHE A 47 -9.72 8.01 10.19
C PHE A 47 -10.58 8.98 10.99
N ASP A 48 -11.74 8.49 11.42
CA ASP A 48 -12.66 9.25 12.24
C ASP A 48 -12.83 8.51 13.57
N TYR A 49 -12.37 9.12 14.67
CA TYR A 49 -12.49 8.51 16.00
C TYR A 49 -13.94 8.38 16.48
N SER A 50 -14.85 9.17 15.91
CA SER A 50 -16.27 9.16 16.27
C SER A 50 -17.05 8.06 15.55
N LEU A 51 -16.53 7.59 14.41
CA LEU A 51 -17.14 6.53 13.60
C LEU A 51 -16.33 5.25 13.77
N ASN A 52 -16.94 4.17 14.24
CA ASN A 52 -16.31 2.86 14.32
C ASN A 52 -16.19 2.18 12.93
N ARG A 53 -15.67 2.92 11.93
CA ARG A 53 -15.61 2.55 10.51
C ARG A 53 -14.20 2.23 10.00
N GLY A 54 -13.19 2.31 10.86
CA GLY A 54 -11.80 2.05 10.50
C GLY A 54 -11.12 3.25 9.82
N ALA A 55 -9.92 3.00 9.26
CA ALA A 55 -9.14 4.01 8.55
C ALA A 55 -9.18 3.77 7.03
N GLN A 56 -9.23 4.85 6.27
CA GLN A 56 -8.96 4.84 4.83
C GLN A 56 -7.49 5.16 4.59
N VAL A 57 -6.84 4.38 3.73
CA VAL A 57 -5.48 4.66 3.25
C VAL A 57 -5.57 5.17 1.82
N GLN A 58 -4.95 6.31 1.55
CA GLN A 58 -4.79 6.89 0.23
C GLN A 58 -3.30 6.90 -0.14
N VAL A 59 -2.98 6.45 -1.36
CA VAL A 59 -1.62 6.44 -1.90
C VAL A 59 -1.62 7.24 -3.19
N ASP A 60 -0.83 8.32 -3.23
CA ASP A 60 -0.66 9.19 -4.40
C ASP A 60 0.82 9.22 -4.78
N GLY A 61 1.14 9.22 -6.08
CA GLY A 61 2.52 9.30 -6.55
C GLY A 61 2.65 10.14 -7.82
N ASP A 62 3.88 10.59 -8.08
CA ASP A 62 4.22 11.26 -9.34
C ASP A 62 4.00 10.29 -10.51
N VAL A 63 3.14 10.67 -11.46
CA VAL A 63 2.81 9.85 -12.64
C VAL A 63 3.98 9.61 -13.60
N SER A 64 5.06 10.39 -13.48
CA SER A 64 6.32 10.16 -14.20
C SER A 64 7.20 9.07 -13.57
N LEU A 65 6.94 8.73 -12.31
CA LEU A 65 7.70 7.74 -11.53
C LEU A 65 6.89 6.46 -11.25
N PHE A 66 5.56 6.59 -11.06
CA PHE A 66 4.69 5.50 -10.64
C PHE A 66 3.51 5.33 -11.60
N GLY A 67 3.35 4.11 -12.13
CA GLY A 67 2.16 3.71 -12.86
C GLY A 67 1.03 3.26 -11.93
N PRO A 68 -0.18 3.03 -12.48
CA PRO A 68 -1.32 2.56 -11.69
C PRO A 68 -1.05 1.23 -10.96
N ALA A 69 -0.31 0.32 -11.59
CA ALA A 69 0.04 -0.97 -10.99
C ALA A 69 1.00 -0.83 -9.80
N ASP A 70 1.88 0.17 -9.82
CA ASP A 70 2.82 0.44 -8.72
C ASP A 70 2.08 0.99 -7.50
N ILE A 71 1.16 1.95 -7.72
CA ILE A 71 0.31 2.49 -6.65
C ILE A 71 -0.60 1.40 -6.06
N GLU A 72 -1.17 0.54 -6.89
CA GLU A 72 -1.99 -0.58 -6.43
C GLU A 72 -1.17 -1.57 -5.60
N LEU A 73 0.05 -1.91 -6.04
CA LEU A 73 0.97 -2.76 -5.29
C LEU A 73 1.31 -2.15 -3.93
N LEU A 74 1.72 -0.87 -3.89
CA LEU A 74 2.03 -0.17 -2.65
C LEU A 74 0.85 -0.18 -1.67
N ALA A 75 -0.36 0.11 -2.16
CA ALA A 75 -1.57 0.08 -1.34
C ALA A 75 -1.83 -1.33 -0.76
N ARG A 76 -1.70 -2.39 -1.56
CA ARG A 76 -1.87 -3.78 -1.09
C ARG A 76 -0.80 -4.16 -0.06
N THR A 77 0.46 -3.83 -0.31
CA THR A 77 1.57 -4.08 0.62
C THR A 77 1.36 -3.38 1.96
N ILE A 78 0.95 -2.11 1.96
CA ILE A 78 0.63 -1.37 3.19
C ILE A 78 -0.48 -2.10 3.97
N LEU A 79 -1.55 -2.53 3.30
CA LEU A 79 -2.64 -3.26 3.93
C LEU A 79 -2.20 -4.63 4.47
N ALA A 80 -1.33 -5.35 3.77
CA ALA A 80 -0.78 -6.62 4.22
C ALA A 80 0.03 -6.45 5.51
N VAL A 81 0.92 -5.45 5.55
CA VAL A 81 1.72 -5.11 6.74
C VAL A 81 0.82 -4.77 7.93
N LEU A 82 -0.16 -3.89 7.73
CA LEU A 82 -1.10 -3.52 8.79
C LEU A 82 -1.90 -4.71 9.29
N SER A 83 -2.34 -5.58 8.39
CA SER A 83 -3.08 -6.80 8.74
C SER A 83 -2.21 -7.76 9.55
N GLY A 84 -0.94 -7.95 9.16
CA GLY A 84 0.01 -8.79 9.89
C GLY A 84 0.29 -8.28 11.30
N VAL A 85 0.54 -6.97 11.46
CA VAL A 85 0.79 -6.35 12.77
C VAL A 85 -0.45 -6.40 13.67
N VAL A 86 -1.66 -6.26 13.11
CA VAL A 86 -2.91 -6.37 13.88
C VAL A 86 -3.17 -7.82 14.31
N ALA A 87 -2.85 -8.80 13.45
CA ALA A 87 -3.04 -10.22 13.75
C ALA A 87 -2.08 -10.73 14.86
N ASP A 88 -0.83 -10.24 14.87
CA ASP A 88 0.14 -10.49 15.94
C ASP A 88 0.88 -9.19 16.32
N PRO A 89 0.39 -8.43 17.31
CA PRO A 89 1.05 -7.20 17.76
C PRO A 89 2.45 -7.40 18.36
N GLY A 90 2.82 -8.65 18.69
CA GLY A 90 4.14 -8.99 19.22
C GLY A 90 5.16 -9.36 18.14
N VAL A 91 4.74 -9.43 16.87
CA VAL A 91 5.62 -9.77 15.74
C VAL A 91 6.80 -8.80 15.66
N ARG A 92 7.99 -9.32 15.37
CA ARG A 92 9.15 -8.47 15.12
C ARG A 92 8.97 -7.76 13.79
N VAL A 93 9.35 -6.49 13.71
CA VAL A 93 9.22 -5.68 12.48
C VAL A 93 9.82 -6.38 11.25
N GLY A 94 10.98 -7.02 11.38
CA GLY A 94 11.64 -7.75 10.27
C GLY A 94 11.01 -9.10 9.91
N GLU A 95 10.02 -9.56 10.67
CA GLU A 95 9.28 -10.81 10.45
C GLU A 95 7.84 -10.56 9.97
N VAL A 96 7.42 -9.29 9.85
CA VAL A 96 6.12 -8.95 9.27
C VAL A 96 6.11 -9.34 7.80
N GLU A 97 5.14 -10.19 7.42
CA GLU A 97 4.93 -10.56 6.03
C GLU A 97 4.41 -9.34 5.24
N ILE A 98 5.08 -9.05 4.12
CA ILE A 98 4.79 -7.89 3.26
C ILE A 98 4.07 -8.29 1.98
N LEU A 99 4.15 -9.56 1.60
CA LEU A 99 3.48 -10.13 0.43
C LEU A 99 2.15 -10.74 0.85
N ASP A 100 1.11 -10.50 0.07
CA ASP A 100 -0.11 -11.29 0.25
C ASP A 100 0.13 -12.77 -0.14
N ASP A 101 -0.79 -13.66 0.23
CA ASP A 101 -0.66 -15.10 -0.05
C ASP A 101 -0.48 -15.41 -1.55
N ARG A 102 -1.07 -14.60 -2.42
CA ARG A 102 -0.99 -14.78 -3.88
C ARG A 102 0.37 -14.34 -4.40
N GLU A 103 0.89 -13.23 -3.92
CA GLU A 103 2.21 -12.69 -4.23
C GLU A 103 3.30 -13.62 -3.72
N ARG A 104 3.19 -14.08 -2.46
CA ARG A 104 4.09 -15.06 -1.87
C ARG A 104 4.15 -16.35 -2.69
N ARG A 105 2.99 -16.91 -3.07
CA ARG A 105 2.92 -18.10 -3.95
C ARG A 105 3.59 -17.84 -5.30
N ARG A 106 3.35 -16.68 -5.90
CA ARG A 106 3.97 -16.33 -7.19
C ARG A 106 5.49 -16.34 -7.09
N VAL A 107 6.05 -15.70 -6.06
CA VAL A 107 7.50 -15.59 -5.86
C VAL A 107 8.13 -16.93 -5.51
N LEU A 108 7.52 -17.69 -4.59
CA LEU A 108 8.13 -18.91 -4.06
C LEU A 108 7.89 -20.14 -4.94
N GLU A 109 6.74 -20.23 -5.60
CA GLU A 109 6.35 -21.41 -6.35
C GLU A 109 6.36 -21.13 -7.85
N VAL A 110 5.55 -20.16 -8.32
CA VAL A 110 5.30 -19.98 -9.77
C VAL A 110 6.56 -19.59 -10.53
N TRP A 111 7.35 -18.64 -10.01
CA TRP A 111 8.59 -18.23 -10.66
C TRP A 111 9.70 -19.29 -10.55
N ASN A 112 9.66 -20.11 -9.50
CA ASN A 112 10.66 -21.14 -9.27
C ASN A 112 10.30 -22.49 -9.90
N ASP A 113 9.14 -22.62 -10.56
CA ASP A 113 8.72 -23.82 -11.31
C ASP A 113 9.52 -23.96 -12.62
N THR A 114 10.81 -24.24 -12.45
CA THR A 114 11.82 -24.36 -13.51
C THR A 114 12.29 -25.81 -13.66
N ALA A 115 11.65 -26.75 -12.96
CA ALA A 115 11.98 -28.16 -13.00
C ALA A 115 11.67 -28.73 -14.39
N VAL A 116 12.72 -29.04 -15.14
CA VAL A 116 12.63 -29.70 -16.44
C VAL A 116 13.43 -30.98 -16.39
N ALA A 117 12.86 -32.08 -16.90
CA ALA A 117 13.59 -33.34 -17.02
C ALA A 117 14.74 -33.18 -18.02
N VAL A 118 15.96 -33.41 -17.57
CA VAL A 118 17.16 -33.39 -18.42
C VAL A 118 17.66 -34.82 -18.59
N ALA A 119 18.03 -35.18 -19.82
CA ALA A 119 18.65 -36.47 -20.08
C ALA A 119 20.03 -36.53 -19.43
N GLU A 120 20.38 -37.69 -18.86
CA GLU A 120 21.69 -37.91 -18.28
C GLU A 120 22.71 -38.10 -19.41
N ALA A 121 23.42 -37.01 -19.77
CA ALA A 121 24.36 -36.97 -20.87
C ALA A 121 25.57 -36.07 -20.54
N THR A 122 26.71 -36.33 -21.20
CA THR A 122 27.96 -35.59 -21.00
C THR A 122 28.33 -34.80 -22.26
N ILE A 123 28.99 -33.66 -22.10
CA ILE A 123 29.56 -32.89 -23.21
C ILE A 123 30.77 -33.66 -23.78
N VAL A 124 30.89 -33.72 -25.10
CA VAL A 124 32.06 -34.28 -25.79
C VAL A 124 33.13 -33.19 -25.90
N GLU A 125 34.36 -33.51 -25.51
CA GLU A 125 35.53 -32.63 -25.66
C GLU A 125 35.99 -32.53 -27.13
#